data_AF-A0A432P5S4-F1
#
_entry.id   AF-A0A432P5S4-F1
#
_cell.length_a   1.000
_cell.length_b   1.000
_cell.length_c   1.000
_cell.angle_alpha   90.00
_cell.angle_beta   90.00
_cell.angle_gamma   90.00
#
_symmetry.space_group_name_H-M   'P 1'
#
loop_
_entity.id
_entity.type
_entity.pdbx_description
1 polymer ?
#
loop_
_entity_poly.entity_id
_entity_poly.type
_entity_poly.pdbx_seq_one_letter_code
_entity_poly.pdbx_strand_id
1 'polypeptide(L)' 'MASIPATAELMSTIVRLEQRYRRHADATALFAVYEKLCERFEEDLAEERDVLLSKAAALMLIKYWVEQAA' A
#
# COMPACT_ATOMS: atom_id res chain seq x y z
N MET A 1 -24.12 -4.26 -4.12
CA MET A 1 -23.13 -5.32 -3.82
C MET A 1 -21.77 -4.76 -4.17
N ALA A 2 -20.88 -4.58 -3.21
CA ALA A 2 -19.50 -4.24 -3.54
C ALA A 2 -18.90 -5.46 -4.24
N SER A 3 -18.64 -5.36 -5.55
CA SER A 3 -17.90 -6.40 -6.24
C SER A 3 -16.53 -6.49 -5.59
N ILE A 4 -16.04 -7.71 -5.41
CA ILE A 4 -14.68 -7.95 -5.00
C ILE A 4 -13.76 -7.17 -5.96
N PRO A 5 -12.87 -6.28 -5.46
CA PRO A 5 -12.05 -5.46 -6.33
C PRO A 5 -11.22 -6.32 -7.28
N ALA A 6 -11.20 -5.96 -8.55
CA ALA A 6 -10.33 -6.65 -9.51
C ALA A 6 -8.86 -6.31 -9.21
N THR A 7 -7.93 -7.19 -9.59
CA THR A 7 -6.48 -6.95 -9.43
C THR A 7 -6.05 -5.63 -10.07
N ALA A 8 -6.63 -5.27 -11.23
CA ALA A 8 -6.39 -3.99 -11.89
C ALA A 8 -6.80 -2.77 -11.04
N GLU A 9 -7.89 -2.86 -10.29
CA GLU A 9 -8.36 -1.78 -9.40
C GLU A 9 -7.46 -1.64 -8.17
N LEU A 10 -6.98 -2.77 -7.64
CA LEU A 10 -5.99 -2.80 -6.55
C LEU A 10 -4.68 -2.16 -7.01
N MET A 11 -4.14 -2.56 -8.16
CA MET A 11 -2.93 -1.97 -8.73
C MET A 11 -3.07 -0.46 -8.93
N SER A 12 -4.17 0.00 -9.52
CA SER A 12 -4.42 1.43 -9.73
C SER A 12 -4.43 2.20 -8.41
N THR A 13 -5.04 1.62 -7.37
CA THR A 13 -5.08 2.23 -6.04
C THR A 13 -3.70 2.28 -5.39
N ILE A 14 -2.93 1.19 -5.46
CA ILE A 14 -1.57 1.12 -4.94
C ILE A 14 -0.70 2.18 -5.60
N VAL A 15 -0.63 2.23 -6.93
CA VAL A 15 0.19 3.20 -7.67
C VAL A 15 -0.15 4.64 -7.28
N ARG A 16 -1.45 4.97 -7.17
CA ARG A 16 -1.89 6.31 -6.76
C ARG A 16 -1.42 6.67 -5.35
N LEU A 17 -1.52 5.74 -4.39
CA LEU A 17 -1.12 5.99 -3.00
C LEU A 17 0.40 6.00 -2.84
N GLU A 18 1.13 5.13 -3.54
CA GLU A 18 2.59 5.14 -3.57
C GLU A 18 3.13 6.48 -4.09
N GLN A 19 2.59 6.97 -5.20
CA GLN A 19 2.97 8.28 -5.74
C GLN A 19 2.69 9.41 -4.74
N ARG A 20 1.56 9.34 -4.01
CA ARG A 20 1.19 10.34 -3.00
C ARG A 20 2.15 10.34 -1.82
N TYR A 21 2.47 9.17 -1.26
CA TYR A 21 3.22 9.08 0.00
C TYR A 21 4.73 9.04 -0.17
N ARG A 22 5.25 8.60 -1.33
CA ARG A 22 6.69 8.60 -1.62
C ARG A 22 7.34 9.98 -1.45
N ARG A 23 6.59 11.06 -1.68
CA ARG A 23 7.07 12.45 -1.58
C ARG A 23 6.47 13.23 -0.40
N HIS A 24 5.69 12.56 0.45
CA HIS A 24 5.04 13.22 1.58
C HIS A 24 5.99 13.25 2.78
N ALA A 25 6.33 14.45 3.27
CA ALA A 25 7.30 14.65 4.34
C ALA A 25 6.99 13.76 5.56
N ASP A 26 5.74 13.80 6.02
CA ASP A 26 5.29 13.06 7.21
C ASP A 26 5.18 11.54 7.01
N ALA A 27 5.22 11.06 5.77
CA ALA A 27 5.15 9.63 5.45
C ALA A 27 6.53 8.99 5.25
N THR A 28 7.60 9.78 5.11
CA THR A 28 8.92 9.32 4.63
C THR A 28 9.42 8.07 5.37
N ALA A 29 9.39 8.09 6.71
CA ALA A 29 9.87 6.97 7.52
C ALA A 29 9.01 5.71 7.36
N LEU A 30 7.68 5.85 7.36
CA LEU A 30 6.76 4.73 7.18
C LEU A 30 6.78 4.19 5.75
N PHE A 31 7.00 5.05 4.76
CA PHE A 31 7.10 4.66 3.37
C PHE A 31 8.35 3.80 3.13
N ALA A 32 9.48 4.13 3.76
CA ALA A 32 10.68 3.29 3.71
C ALA A 32 10.48 1.90 4.36
N VAL A 33 9.63 1.81 5.39
CA VAL A 33 9.23 0.51 5.97
C VAL A 33 8.29 -0.25 5.03
N TYR A 34 7.36 0.45 4.38
CA TYR A 34 6.46 -0.12 3.39
C TYR A 34 7.22 -0.74 2.21
N GLU A 35 8.27 -0.11 1.69
CA GLU A 35 9.07 -0.67 0.61
C GLU A 35 9.69 -2.03 0.99
N LYS A 36 10.21 -2.17 2.22
CA LYS A 36 10.72 -3.44 2.73
C LYS A 36 9.62 -4.48 2.96
N LEU A 37 8.43 -4.04 3.37
CA LEU A 37 7.28 -4.94 3.51
C LEU A 37 6.81 -5.46 2.15
N CYS A 38 6.88 -4.65 1.09
CA CYS A 38 6.55 -5.08 -0.26
C CYS A 38 7.43 -6.26 -0.72
N GLU A 39 8.74 -6.15 -0.51
CA GLU A 39 9.69 -7.24 -0.82
C GLU A 39 9.28 -8.52 -0.08
N ARG A 40 9.00 -8.40 1.22
CA ARG A 40 8.59 -9.53 2.04
C ARG A 40 7.24 -10.14 1.62
N PHE A 41 6.27 -9.32 1.20
CA PHE A 41 5.00 -9.82 0.69
C PHE A 41 5.19 -10.61 -0.60
N GLU A 42 6.08 -10.17 -1.49
CA GLU A 42 6.40 -10.87 -2.74
C GLU A 42 7.14 -12.19 -2.49
N GLU A 43 7.94 -12.28 -1.42
CA GLU A 43 8.62 -13.51 -1.01
C GLU A 43 7.68 -14.50 -0.29
N ASP A 44 6.84 -13.99 0.63
CA ASP A 44 6.05 -14.82 1.54
C ASP A 44 4.68 -15.24 0.94
N LEU A 45 4.15 -14.53 -0.07
CA LEU A 45 2.82 -14.79 -0.63
C LEU A 45 2.89 -15.32 -2.08
N ALA A 46 2.16 -16.41 -2.34
CA ALA A 46 2.13 -17.06 -3.64
C ALA A 46 1.13 -16.44 -4.64
N GLU A 47 0.05 -15.85 -4.14
CA GLU A 47 -1.03 -15.30 -4.97
C GLU A 47 -0.85 -13.80 -5.19
N GLU A 48 -0.79 -13.36 -6.46
CA GLU A 48 -0.63 -11.95 -6.84
C GLU A 48 -1.66 -11.05 -6.15
N ARG A 49 -2.89 -11.52 -6.06
CA ARG A 49 -3.97 -10.79 -5.41
C ARG A 49 -3.71 -10.55 -3.92
N ASP A 50 -3.13 -11.53 -3.22
CA ASP A 50 -2.85 -11.42 -1.79
C ASP A 50 -1.70 -10.44 -1.54
N VAL A 51 -0.70 -10.42 -2.43
CA VAL A 51 0.35 -9.39 -2.46
C VAL A 51 -0.27 -8.00 -2.62
N LEU A 52 -1.13 -7.81 -3.61
CA LEU A 52 -1.77 -6.51 -3.87
C LEU A 52 -2.64 -6.06 -2.69
N LEU A 53 -3.42 -6.96 -2.09
CA LEU A 53 -4.23 -6.65 -0.91
C LEU A 53 -3.36 -6.26 0.29
N SER A 54 -2.25 -6.96 0.53
CA SER A 54 -1.32 -6.67 1.62
C SER A 54 -0.64 -5.31 1.44
N LYS A 55 -0.18 -5.00 0.22
CA LYS A 55 0.37 -3.68 -0.13
C LYS A 55 -0.67 -2.57 0.08
N ALA A 56 -1.90 -2.77 -0.38
CA ALA A 56 -2.98 -1.80 -0.19
C ALA A 56 -3.29 -1.57 1.29
N ALA A 57 -3.33 -2.63 2.10
CA ALA A 57 -3.56 -2.51 3.55
C ALA A 57 -2.43 -1.74 4.26
N ALA A 58 -1.18 -1.99 3.91
CA ALA A 58 -0.04 -1.24 4.45
C ALA A 58 -0.09 0.25 4.07
N LEU A 59 -0.47 0.57 2.82
CA LEU A 59 -0.68 1.96 2.39
C LEU A 59 -1.85 2.64 3.11
N MET A 60 -2.90 1.90 3.48
CA MET A 60 -3.99 2.44 4.30
C MET A 60 -3.53 2.80 5.72
N LEU A 61 -2.59 2.04 6.29
CA LEU A 61 -1.96 2.40 7.56
C LEU A 61 -1.15 3.71 7.44
N ILE A 62 -0.37 3.86 6.38
CA ILE A 62 0.36 5.12 6.11
C ILE A 62 -0.62 6.28 5.96
N LYS A 63 -1.69 6.09 5.19
CA LYS A 63 -2.74 7.09 5.00
C LYS A 63 -3.32 7.53 6.34
N TYR A 64 -3.74 6.58 7.18
CA TYR A 64 -4.30 6.86 8.49
C TYR A 64 -3.31 7.63 9.36
N TRP A 65 -2.04 7.20 9.40
CA TRP A 65 -1.01 7.89 10.17
C TRP A 65 -0.82 9.34 9.74
N VAL A 66 -0.71 9.59 8.44
CA VAL A 66 -0.57 10.95 7.90
C VAL A 66 -1.81 11.80 8.21
N GLU A 67 -3.00 11.23 8.12
CA GLU A 67 -4.25 11.93 8.47
C GLU A 67 -4.37 12.26 9.97
N GLN A 68 -3.67 11.54 10.86
CA GLN A 68 -3.61 11.85 12.29
C GLN A 68 -2.50 12.88 12.63
N ALA A 69 -1.48 12.99 11.79
CA ALA A 69 -0.35 13.90 11.99
C ALA A 69 -0.60 15.32 11.44
N ALA A 70 -1.63 15.49 10.62
CA ALA A 70 -2.06 16.76 10.00
C ALA A 70 -3.11 17.50 10.85
#